data_AF-A0A2H0S4Z0-F1
#
_entry.id   AF-A0A2H0S4Z0-F1
#
_cell.length_a   1.000
_cell.length_b   1.000
_cell.length_c   1.000
_cell.angle_alpha   90.00
_cell.angle_beta   90.00
_cell.angle_gamma   90.00
#
_symmetry.space_group_name_H-M   'P 1'
#
loop_
_entity.id
_entity.type
_entity.pdbx_description
1 polymer ?
#
loop_
_entity_poly.entity_id
_entity_poly.type
_entity_poly.pdbx_seq_one_letter_code
_entity_poly.pdbx_strand_id
1 'polypeptide(L)'
;MKISAVSKITACAILLSFAQPAPLLAQEDAPLVGNGEMSFELIGPKNTKDVTGHWTLIRPKNERTEGDDTVFTFQNLGPGNYTFTTTLPEGANASIEMYDNGDLKETLDRPQASFSISEGVKISLKVFYIYTRIGTVSISSDPLGIPFRMKGPNNIELTGKTPASFEGYPEGQYAAYFEQIEGCPTLPTQSDRLVKDSRITLQVKVVCDKLKESDYGKNTQKNIEFVTVMIDGKSVVFEDIRVADWFAPYVYKVAKAGVIGGYKDRNDQYNGTFGPSDNVTIAQLSKIAHKIAGIDETKVRVPTQNAKAQNQWFEGYFASAEQSWWEVWRDKWLDPSRPAKRGEVIATILRALNVRTEWAEGKTFADVLPTHKYANAIETAAIDGLIDSGGNFRPDDEINRAEVAKIIANAMDIYIENTLELQGKSI
;
A
#
# COMPACT_ATOMS: atom_id res chain seq x y z
N MET A 1 -68.60 3.13 -86.17
CA MET A 1 -67.17 3.52 -86.13
C MET A 1 -66.37 2.34 -86.64
N LYS A 2 -65.49 2.58 -87.62
CA LYS A 2 -64.99 1.68 -88.67
C LYS A 2 -64.12 0.51 -88.13
N ILE A 3 -64.43 -0.76 -88.47
CA ILE A 3 -63.87 -1.63 -89.57
C ILE A 3 -62.62 -2.42 -89.10
N SER A 4 -62.74 -3.74 -88.87
CA SER A 4 -62.21 -4.87 -89.72
C SER A 4 -60.83 -5.38 -89.24
N ALA A 5 -60.36 -6.62 -89.38
CA ALA A 5 -60.71 -7.79 -90.21
C ALA A 5 -60.27 -9.08 -89.45
N VAL A 6 -61.07 -10.14 -89.44
CA VAL A 6 -60.96 -11.38 -90.26
C VAL A 6 -59.78 -12.31 -89.93
N SER A 7 -60.18 -13.52 -89.55
CA SER A 7 -59.43 -14.74 -89.24
C SER A 7 -59.26 -15.62 -90.49
N LYS A 8 -58.12 -16.33 -90.61
CA LYS A 8 -58.03 -17.82 -90.65
C LYS A 8 -56.66 -18.36 -91.15
N ILE A 9 -56.08 -19.25 -90.32
CA ILE A 9 -55.51 -20.60 -90.62
C ILE A 9 -54.36 -20.73 -91.66
N THR A 10 -53.24 -21.37 -91.29
CA THR A 10 -52.76 -22.70 -91.77
C THR A 10 -51.38 -23.07 -91.18
N ALA A 11 -51.20 -24.38 -90.94
CA ALA A 11 -50.15 -25.08 -90.20
C ALA A 11 -48.75 -25.16 -90.86
N CYS A 12 -47.70 -25.48 -90.08
CA CYS A 12 -46.67 -26.48 -90.47
C CYS A 12 -45.76 -26.88 -89.29
N ALA A 13 -45.19 -28.08 -89.38
CA ALA A 13 -44.60 -28.87 -88.30
C ALA A 13 -43.04 -28.89 -88.31
N ILE A 14 -42.49 -29.11 -87.11
CA ILE A 14 -41.25 -29.85 -86.73
C ILE A 14 -39.90 -29.44 -87.35
N LEU A 15 -38.91 -29.20 -86.49
CA LEU A 15 -37.56 -29.79 -86.55
C LEU A 15 -36.85 -29.67 -85.19
N LEU A 16 -36.50 -30.83 -84.61
CA LEU A 16 -35.60 -30.96 -83.46
C LEU A 16 -34.14 -30.70 -83.89
N SER A 17 -33.41 -29.90 -83.12
CA SER A 17 -31.95 -29.88 -83.12
C SER A 17 -31.43 -30.21 -81.72
N PHE A 18 -30.60 -31.25 -81.65
CA PHE A 18 -29.88 -31.67 -80.44
C PHE A 18 -28.72 -30.70 -80.16
N ALA A 19 -28.68 -30.11 -78.97
CA ALA A 19 -27.51 -29.41 -78.44
C ALA A 19 -26.78 -30.35 -77.46
N GLN A 20 -25.46 -30.52 -77.65
CA GLN A 20 -24.60 -31.34 -76.80
C GLN A 20 -24.40 -30.68 -75.41
N PRO A 21 -24.17 -31.46 -74.34
CA PRO A 21 -23.80 -30.90 -73.04
C PRO A 21 -22.34 -30.42 -73.07
N ALA A 22 -22.12 -29.16 -72.67
CA ALA A 22 -20.78 -28.64 -72.38
C ALA A 22 -20.23 -29.27 -71.09
N PRO A 23 -18.94 -29.62 -71.02
CA PRO A 23 -18.34 -30.13 -69.79
C PRO A 23 -18.28 -29.01 -68.74
N LEU A 24 -18.81 -29.29 -67.55
CA LEU A 24 -18.68 -28.46 -66.35
C LEU A 24 -17.23 -28.56 -65.89
N LEU A 25 -16.41 -27.55 -66.18
CA LEU A 25 -15.10 -27.40 -65.56
C LEU A 25 -15.32 -27.17 -64.06
N ALA A 26 -14.79 -28.07 -63.24
CA ALA A 26 -14.67 -27.86 -61.80
C ALA A 26 -13.78 -26.64 -61.58
N GLN A 27 -14.36 -25.59 -61.00
CA GLN A 27 -13.63 -24.43 -60.55
C GLN A 27 -12.88 -24.83 -59.28
N GLU A 28 -11.56 -24.94 -59.39
CA GLU A 28 -10.66 -25.12 -58.26
C GLU A 28 -10.74 -23.84 -57.41
N ASP A 29 -11.28 -23.95 -56.19
CA ASP A 29 -11.39 -22.82 -55.26
C ASP A 29 -9.98 -22.27 -54.97
N ALA A 30 -9.73 -21.04 -55.42
CA ALA A 30 -8.51 -20.32 -55.08
C ALA A 30 -8.38 -20.21 -53.55
N PRO A 31 -7.18 -20.35 -52.97
CA PRO A 31 -6.98 -20.15 -51.54
C PRO A 31 -7.34 -18.71 -51.19
N LEU A 32 -8.37 -18.53 -50.37
CA LEU A 32 -8.76 -17.23 -49.82
C LEU A 32 -7.57 -16.70 -49.01
N VAL A 33 -6.80 -15.77 -49.60
CA VAL A 33 -5.76 -15.02 -48.88
C VAL A 33 -6.50 -14.11 -47.92
N GLY A 34 -6.60 -14.54 -46.66
CA GLY A 34 -7.20 -13.74 -45.61
C GLY A 34 -6.34 -12.54 -45.28
N ASN A 35 -6.94 -11.36 -45.17
CA ASN A 35 -6.29 -10.15 -44.62
C ASN A 35 -6.80 -9.84 -43.19
N GLY A 36 -7.48 -10.79 -42.56
CA GLY A 36 -7.98 -10.64 -41.20
C GLY A 36 -6.90 -10.88 -40.15
N GLU A 37 -7.01 -10.21 -39.02
CA GLU A 37 -6.10 -10.34 -37.89
C GLU A 37 -6.90 -10.63 -36.62
N MET A 38 -6.39 -11.54 -35.78
CA MET A 38 -6.95 -11.77 -34.45
C MET A 38 -5.83 -11.83 -33.42
N SER A 39 -5.96 -11.06 -32.35
CA SER A 39 -5.07 -11.15 -31.19
C SER A 39 -5.85 -11.48 -29.93
N PHE A 40 -5.17 -12.05 -28.94
CA PHE A 40 -5.72 -12.15 -27.60
C PHE A 40 -4.66 -11.87 -26.53
N GLU A 41 -5.13 -11.46 -25.35
CA GLU A 41 -4.36 -11.30 -24.13
C GLU A 41 -5.10 -12.00 -22.97
N LEU A 42 -4.43 -12.92 -22.31
CA LEU A 42 -4.88 -13.61 -21.11
C LEU A 42 -4.35 -12.89 -19.87
N ILE A 43 -5.26 -12.44 -19.01
CA ILE A 43 -4.95 -11.60 -17.85
C ILE A 43 -5.40 -12.33 -16.60
N GLY A 44 -4.44 -12.84 -15.81
CA GLY A 44 -4.73 -13.52 -14.56
C GLY A 44 -5.33 -12.59 -13.48
N PRO A 45 -5.88 -13.15 -12.39
CA PRO A 45 -6.48 -12.37 -11.31
C PRO A 45 -5.48 -11.39 -10.68
N LYS A 46 -5.99 -10.28 -10.10
CA LYS A 46 -5.17 -9.17 -9.55
C LYS A 46 -4.01 -9.62 -8.66
N ASN A 47 -4.22 -10.63 -7.81
CA ASN A 47 -3.25 -11.13 -6.85
C ASN A 47 -2.38 -12.29 -7.39
N THR A 48 -2.73 -12.84 -8.55
CA THR A 48 -2.07 -14.02 -9.16
C THR A 48 -2.06 -13.86 -10.68
N LYS A 49 -1.38 -12.84 -11.18
CA LYS A 49 -1.39 -12.47 -12.61
C LYS A 49 -0.88 -13.57 -13.53
N ASP A 50 0.00 -14.42 -13.01
CA ASP A 50 0.60 -15.54 -13.74
C ASP A 50 -0.32 -16.76 -13.83
N VAL A 51 -1.49 -16.74 -13.16
CA VAL A 51 -2.49 -17.80 -13.23
C VAL A 51 -3.42 -17.53 -14.41
N THR A 52 -3.15 -18.21 -15.53
CA THR A 52 -3.94 -18.17 -16.76
C THR A 52 -4.41 -19.57 -17.17
N GLY A 53 -5.30 -19.64 -18.16
CA GLY A 53 -5.82 -20.88 -18.71
C GLY A 53 -5.20 -21.27 -20.05
N HIS A 54 -5.37 -22.54 -20.43
CA HIS A 54 -5.15 -23.06 -21.77
C HIS A 54 -6.21 -22.52 -22.74
N TRP A 55 -5.82 -22.04 -23.92
CA TRP A 55 -6.74 -21.50 -24.91
C TRP A 55 -6.86 -22.39 -26.14
N THR A 56 -8.01 -22.34 -26.80
CA THR A 56 -8.26 -23.01 -28.08
C THR A 56 -9.00 -22.06 -29.01
N LEU A 57 -8.50 -21.93 -30.23
CA LEU A 57 -9.17 -21.26 -31.34
C LEU A 57 -9.66 -22.31 -32.35
N ILE A 58 -10.96 -22.30 -32.61
CA ILE A 58 -11.60 -23.08 -33.66
C ILE A 58 -11.85 -22.15 -34.86
N ARG A 59 -11.23 -22.47 -35.99
CA ARG A 59 -11.32 -21.74 -37.26
C ARG A 59 -12.43 -22.33 -38.16
N PRO A 60 -12.79 -21.65 -39.27
CA PRO A 60 -13.65 -22.23 -40.29
C PRO A 60 -13.17 -23.63 -40.72
N LYS A 61 -14.11 -24.52 -41.06
CA LYS A 61 -13.87 -25.95 -41.34
C LYS A 61 -13.41 -26.78 -40.12
N ASN A 62 -13.64 -26.28 -38.90
CA ASN A 62 -13.33 -26.96 -37.62
C ASN A 62 -11.83 -27.23 -37.39
N GLU A 63 -10.94 -26.45 -38.01
CA GLU A 63 -9.52 -26.53 -37.67
C GLU A 63 -9.28 -25.96 -36.27
N ARG A 64 -8.45 -26.64 -35.47
CA ARG A 64 -8.19 -26.26 -34.08
C ARG A 64 -6.73 -25.86 -33.91
N THR A 65 -6.50 -24.83 -33.12
CA THR A 65 -5.17 -24.42 -32.66
C THR A 65 -5.29 -24.05 -31.19
N GLU A 66 -4.32 -24.46 -30.39
CA GLU A 66 -4.37 -24.33 -28.94
C GLU A 66 -2.97 -24.05 -28.39
N GLY A 67 -2.91 -23.53 -27.17
CA GLY A 67 -1.65 -23.17 -26.52
C GLY A 67 -1.85 -22.60 -25.12
N ASP A 68 -0.72 -22.27 -24.50
CA ASP A 68 -0.65 -21.70 -23.15
C ASP A 68 -0.08 -20.27 -23.16
N ASP A 69 0.19 -19.72 -24.36
CA ASP A 69 0.68 -18.34 -24.51
C ASP A 69 -0.31 -17.35 -23.89
N THR A 70 0.22 -16.37 -23.16
CA THR A 70 -0.60 -15.31 -22.57
C THR A 70 -0.97 -14.23 -23.58
N VAL A 71 -0.19 -14.08 -24.64
CA VAL A 71 -0.46 -13.15 -25.76
C VAL A 71 -0.10 -13.85 -27.05
N PHE A 72 -1.00 -13.81 -28.02
CA PHE A 72 -0.72 -14.34 -29.36
C PHE A 72 -1.49 -13.54 -30.41
N THR A 73 -0.91 -13.47 -31.61
CA THR A 73 -1.54 -12.81 -32.76
C THR A 73 -1.53 -13.74 -33.97
N PHE A 74 -2.73 -14.03 -34.47
CA PHE A 74 -2.97 -14.69 -35.74
C PHE A 74 -3.04 -13.67 -36.86
N GLN A 75 -2.25 -13.90 -37.91
CA GLN A 75 -2.23 -13.11 -39.12
C GLN A 75 -2.84 -13.89 -40.29
N ASN A 76 -3.27 -13.16 -41.31
CA ASN A 76 -3.79 -13.71 -42.57
C ASN A 76 -5.00 -14.65 -42.41
N LEU A 77 -5.90 -14.34 -41.47
CA LEU A 77 -7.10 -15.13 -41.21
C LEU A 77 -8.13 -14.93 -42.33
N GLY A 78 -8.61 -16.05 -42.89
CA GLY A 78 -9.65 -16.05 -43.92
C GLY A 78 -11.03 -15.66 -43.36
N PRO A 79 -11.96 -15.22 -44.22
CA PRO A 79 -13.29 -14.85 -43.76
C PRO A 79 -14.06 -16.06 -43.23
N GLY A 80 -14.86 -15.85 -42.18
CA GLY A 80 -15.69 -16.90 -41.60
C GLY A 80 -15.91 -16.76 -40.11
N ASN A 81 -16.50 -17.80 -39.51
CA ASN A 81 -16.81 -17.84 -38.08
C ASN A 81 -15.70 -18.53 -37.30
N TYR A 82 -15.30 -17.87 -36.22
CA TYR A 82 -14.27 -18.31 -35.29
C TYR A 82 -14.89 -18.49 -33.91
N THR A 83 -14.35 -19.41 -33.13
CA THR A 83 -14.70 -19.56 -31.73
C THR A 83 -13.44 -19.69 -30.90
N PHE A 84 -13.26 -18.76 -29.97
CA PHE A 84 -12.22 -18.80 -28.96
C PHE A 84 -12.80 -19.36 -27.66
N THR A 85 -12.10 -20.32 -27.07
CA THR A 85 -12.41 -20.87 -25.75
C THR A 85 -11.18 -20.86 -24.87
N THR A 86 -11.36 -20.74 -23.57
CA THR A 86 -10.28 -20.95 -22.63
C THR A 86 -10.70 -21.82 -21.45
N THR A 87 -9.75 -22.52 -20.86
CA THR A 87 -9.95 -23.27 -19.62
C THR A 87 -9.88 -22.31 -18.43
N LEU A 88 -10.72 -22.56 -17.43
CA LEU A 88 -10.74 -21.74 -16.22
C LEU A 88 -9.76 -22.30 -15.20
N PRO A 89 -8.85 -21.48 -14.64
CA PRO A 89 -8.16 -21.82 -13.41
C PRO A 89 -9.17 -22.20 -12.31
N GLU A 90 -8.77 -23.06 -11.38
CA GLU A 90 -9.64 -23.53 -10.30
C GLU A 90 -10.20 -22.33 -9.50
N GLY A 91 -11.53 -22.26 -9.38
CA GLY A 91 -12.21 -21.17 -8.65
C GLY A 91 -12.24 -19.82 -9.38
N ALA A 92 -11.75 -19.73 -10.61
CA ALA A 92 -11.83 -18.53 -11.45
C ALA A 92 -13.03 -18.57 -12.41
N ASN A 93 -13.55 -17.38 -12.70
CA ASN A 93 -14.42 -17.11 -13.85
C ASN A 93 -13.62 -16.31 -14.90
N ALA A 94 -14.12 -16.27 -16.14
CA ALA A 94 -13.55 -15.46 -17.20
C ALA A 94 -14.54 -14.40 -17.68
N SER A 95 -14.05 -13.19 -17.92
CA SER A 95 -14.75 -12.14 -18.66
C SER A 95 -13.92 -11.79 -19.89
N ILE A 96 -14.53 -11.85 -21.07
CA ILE A 96 -13.87 -11.58 -22.35
C ILE A 96 -14.38 -10.25 -22.88
N GLU A 97 -13.49 -9.27 -22.98
CA GLU A 97 -13.74 -8.05 -23.74
C GLU A 97 -13.31 -8.27 -25.19
N MET A 98 -14.25 -8.09 -26.11
CA MET A 98 -14.01 -8.20 -27.54
C MET A 98 -13.98 -6.83 -28.20
N TYR A 99 -12.87 -6.55 -28.86
CA TYR A 99 -12.63 -5.32 -29.61
C TYR A 99 -12.63 -5.63 -31.11
N ASP A 100 -13.25 -4.74 -31.88
CA ASP A 100 -13.25 -4.77 -33.34
C ASP A 100 -12.64 -3.45 -33.83
N ASN A 101 -11.52 -3.55 -34.54
CA ASN A 101 -10.70 -2.43 -35.01
C ASN A 101 -10.33 -1.42 -33.91
N GLY A 102 -10.24 -1.90 -32.66
CA GLY A 102 -9.87 -1.11 -31.48
C GLY A 102 -11.05 -0.60 -30.65
N ASP A 103 -12.28 -0.69 -31.15
CA ASP A 103 -13.48 -0.31 -30.41
C ASP A 103 -14.03 -1.49 -29.62
N LEU A 104 -14.29 -1.30 -28.32
CA LEU A 104 -14.95 -2.31 -27.50
C LEU A 104 -16.37 -2.56 -28.04
N LYS A 105 -16.65 -3.80 -28.47
CA LYS A 105 -17.96 -4.20 -29.00
C LYS A 105 -18.81 -4.90 -27.97
N GLU A 106 -18.21 -5.83 -27.23
CA GLU A 106 -18.94 -6.70 -26.32
C GLU A 106 -18.07 -7.13 -25.15
N THR A 107 -18.70 -7.33 -23.99
CA THR A 107 -18.10 -7.96 -22.82
C THR A 107 -18.90 -9.21 -22.50
N LEU A 108 -18.21 -10.35 -22.40
CA LEU A 108 -18.81 -11.67 -22.24
C LEU A 108 -18.34 -12.32 -20.94
N ASP A 109 -19.23 -12.51 -19.97
CA ASP A 109 -18.91 -13.17 -18.69
C ASP A 109 -18.96 -14.70 -18.80
N ARG A 110 -18.19 -15.23 -19.76
CA ARG A 110 -18.06 -16.66 -20.05
C ARG A 110 -16.69 -16.94 -20.71
N PRO A 111 -16.13 -18.14 -20.56
CA PRO A 111 -14.81 -18.49 -21.11
C PRO A 111 -14.82 -18.78 -22.63
N GLN A 112 -15.81 -18.26 -23.36
CA GLN A 112 -15.99 -18.50 -24.79
C GLN A 112 -16.52 -17.27 -25.50
N ALA A 113 -15.90 -16.96 -26.65
CA ALA A 113 -16.35 -15.93 -27.58
C ALA A 113 -16.46 -16.52 -28.99
N SER A 114 -17.53 -16.20 -29.69
CA SER A 114 -17.70 -16.54 -31.11
C SER A 114 -17.85 -15.26 -31.89
N PHE A 115 -17.12 -15.13 -32.99
CA PHE A 115 -17.05 -13.91 -33.80
C PHE A 115 -16.80 -14.25 -35.27
N SER A 116 -17.11 -13.29 -36.15
CA SER A 116 -16.89 -13.43 -37.58
C SER A 116 -15.77 -12.49 -38.02
N ILE A 117 -14.83 -13.00 -38.81
CA ILE A 117 -13.83 -12.16 -39.48
C ILE A 117 -14.28 -11.99 -40.92
N SER A 118 -14.34 -10.74 -41.38
CA SER A 118 -14.43 -10.37 -42.79
C SER A 118 -13.13 -9.72 -43.26
N GLU A 119 -13.02 -9.43 -44.55
CA GLU A 119 -11.80 -8.86 -45.13
C GLU A 119 -11.40 -7.54 -44.44
N GLY A 120 -10.16 -7.44 -43.98
CA GLY A 120 -9.60 -6.24 -43.32
C GLY A 120 -10.02 -6.01 -41.87
N VAL A 121 -10.80 -6.91 -41.25
CA VAL A 121 -11.22 -6.78 -39.85
C VAL A 121 -10.11 -7.24 -38.90
N LYS A 122 -9.90 -6.47 -37.84
CA LYS A 122 -9.01 -6.81 -36.73
C LYS A 122 -9.81 -7.07 -35.47
N ILE A 123 -9.78 -8.31 -34.97
CA ILE A 123 -10.39 -8.67 -33.70
C ILE A 123 -9.31 -8.73 -32.62
N SER A 124 -9.59 -8.19 -31.44
CA SER A 124 -8.74 -8.35 -30.27
C SER A 124 -9.58 -8.80 -29.08
N LEU A 125 -9.13 -9.84 -28.37
CA LEU A 125 -9.78 -10.34 -27.16
C LEU A 125 -8.92 -10.04 -25.93
N LYS A 126 -9.48 -9.41 -24.90
CA LYS A 126 -8.87 -9.37 -23.57
C LYS A 126 -9.65 -10.28 -22.65
N VAL A 127 -8.99 -11.30 -22.13
CA VAL A 127 -9.60 -12.35 -21.31
C VAL A 127 -9.15 -12.15 -19.87
N PHE A 128 -10.05 -11.69 -19.02
CA PHE A 128 -9.81 -11.47 -17.61
C PHE A 128 -10.24 -12.67 -16.79
N TYR A 129 -9.31 -13.31 -16.09
CA TYR A 129 -9.64 -14.28 -15.06
C TYR A 129 -9.87 -13.59 -13.72
N ILE A 130 -10.97 -13.91 -13.07
CA ILE A 130 -11.37 -13.28 -11.81
C ILE A 130 -11.81 -14.38 -10.84
N TYR A 131 -11.20 -14.41 -9.65
CA TYR A 131 -11.71 -15.25 -8.58
C TYR A 131 -12.99 -14.64 -8.00
N THR A 132 -14.07 -15.41 -8.02
CA THR A 132 -15.39 -14.99 -7.50
C THR A 132 -15.71 -15.59 -6.13
N ARG A 133 -15.01 -16.67 -5.77
CA ARG A 133 -15.05 -17.29 -4.45
C ARG A 133 -13.71 -17.07 -3.78
N ILE A 134 -13.61 -15.97 -3.05
CA ILE A 134 -12.37 -15.55 -2.40
C ILE A 134 -12.51 -15.54 -0.88
N GLY A 135 -11.39 -15.54 -0.19
CA GLY A 135 -11.32 -15.32 1.25
C GLY A 135 -9.98 -14.75 1.67
N THR A 136 -9.66 -14.88 2.96
CA THR A 136 -8.39 -14.43 3.54
C THR A 136 -7.59 -15.60 4.11
N VAL A 137 -6.29 -15.65 3.80
CA VAL A 137 -5.35 -16.59 4.44
C VAL A 137 -4.40 -15.79 5.32
N SER A 138 -4.45 -16.03 6.63
CA SER A 138 -3.54 -15.43 7.60
C SER A 138 -2.50 -16.47 8.03
N ILE A 139 -1.25 -16.05 8.15
CA ILE A 139 -0.12 -16.88 8.58
C ILE A 139 0.53 -16.24 9.79
N SER A 140 0.69 -17.01 10.87
CA SER A 140 1.24 -16.52 12.13
C SER A 140 2.20 -17.53 12.76
N SER A 141 3.08 -17.06 13.64
CA SER A 141 3.89 -17.94 14.46
C SER A 141 4.18 -17.35 15.83
N ASP A 142 4.45 -18.20 16.80
CA ASP A 142 4.97 -17.82 18.11
C ASP A 142 6.34 -18.52 18.30
N PRO A 143 7.48 -17.79 18.25
CA PRO A 143 7.61 -16.33 18.12
C PRO A 143 7.34 -15.80 16.71
N LEU A 144 7.12 -14.49 16.59
CA LEU A 144 6.92 -13.81 15.31
C LEU A 144 8.22 -13.74 14.48
N GLY A 145 8.08 -13.49 13.17
CA GLY A 145 9.20 -13.24 12.25
C GLY A 145 9.73 -14.49 11.54
N ILE A 146 9.19 -15.67 11.83
CA ILE A 146 9.62 -16.94 11.21
C ILE A 146 9.26 -16.90 9.70
N PRO A 147 10.24 -17.14 8.81
CA PRO A 147 9.98 -17.25 7.39
C PRO A 147 9.06 -18.42 7.06
N PHE A 148 8.22 -18.25 6.05
CA PHE A 148 7.33 -19.29 5.57
C PHE A 148 7.30 -19.36 4.05
N ARG A 149 6.85 -20.52 3.56
CA ARG A 149 6.36 -20.74 2.20
C ARG A 149 4.93 -21.26 2.29
N MET A 150 4.01 -20.64 1.58
CA MET A 150 2.62 -21.04 1.48
C MET A 150 2.36 -21.60 0.08
N LYS A 151 1.67 -22.72 0.00
CA LYS A 151 1.12 -23.27 -1.25
C LYS A 151 -0.40 -23.19 -1.20
N GLY A 152 -1.03 -22.86 -2.33
CA GLY A 152 -2.48 -22.82 -2.51
C GLY A 152 -2.93 -23.48 -3.81
N PRO A 153 -4.22 -23.31 -4.17
CA PRO A 153 -4.76 -23.75 -5.46
C PRO A 153 -4.02 -23.11 -6.65
N ASN A 154 -4.20 -23.64 -7.86
CA ASN A 154 -3.61 -23.08 -9.09
C ASN A 154 -2.08 -22.89 -9.04
N ASN A 155 -1.35 -23.75 -8.31
CA ASN A 155 0.10 -23.63 -8.09
C ASN A 155 0.53 -22.29 -7.47
N ILE A 156 -0.36 -21.62 -6.73
CA ILE A 156 0.00 -20.41 -5.99
C ILE A 156 1.09 -20.77 -4.98
N GLU A 157 2.23 -20.10 -5.07
CA GLU A 157 3.29 -20.15 -4.07
C GLU A 157 3.63 -18.74 -3.58
N LEU A 158 3.53 -18.52 -2.27
CA LEU A 158 3.90 -17.25 -1.64
C LEU A 158 4.97 -17.51 -0.58
N THR A 159 5.86 -16.55 -0.38
CA THR A 159 6.85 -16.56 0.69
C THR A 159 6.79 -15.27 1.49
N GLY A 160 7.22 -15.31 2.74
CA GLY A 160 7.18 -14.15 3.62
C GLY A 160 7.71 -14.47 5.01
N LYS A 161 7.48 -13.55 5.95
CA LYS A 161 7.74 -13.72 7.38
C LYS A 161 6.45 -13.49 8.16
N THR A 162 6.28 -14.18 9.28
CA THR A 162 5.10 -14.01 10.14
C THR A 162 5.12 -12.71 10.95
N PRO A 163 3.96 -12.09 11.23
CA PRO A 163 2.64 -12.44 10.70
C PRO A 163 2.43 -11.89 9.28
N ALA A 164 1.63 -12.58 8.47
CA ALA A 164 1.24 -12.13 7.13
C ALA A 164 -0.25 -12.40 6.89
N SER A 165 -0.90 -11.57 6.07
CA SER A 165 -2.30 -11.75 5.69
C SER A 165 -2.49 -11.52 4.20
N PHE A 166 -3.18 -12.44 3.55
CA PHE A 166 -3.38 -12.46 2.11
C PHE A 166 -4.87 -12.46 1.79
N GLU A 167 -5.38 -11.33 1.33
CA GLU A 167 -6.80 -11.12 1.03
C GLU A 167 -7.07 -11.27 -0.47
N GLY A 168 -8.25 -11.79 -0.84
CA GLY A 168 -8.65 -11.94 -2.24
C GLY A 168 -8.00 -13.14 -2.92
N TYR A 169 -7.78 -14.22 -2.17
CA TYR A 169 -7.24 -15.48 -2.68
C TYR A 169 -8.36 -16.53 -2.85
N PRO A 170 -8.25 -17.43 -3.84
CA PRO A 170 -9.34 -18.33 -4.23
C PRO A 170 -9.67 -19.36 -3.16
N GLU A 171 -10.93 -19.77 -3.11
CA GLU A 171 -11.37 -20.94 -2.35
C GLU A 171 -10.52 -22.18 -2.70
N GLY A 172 -10.12 -22.95 -1.70
CA GLY A 172 -9.38 -24.20 -1.90
C GLY A 172 -8.43 -24.54 -0.76
N GLN A 173 -7.58 -25.54 -0.97
CA GLN A 173 -6.65 -26.03 0.05
C GLN A 173 -5.40 -25.15 0.12
N TYR A 174 -5.03 -24.73 1.32
CA TYR A 174 -3.79 -24.02 1.59
C TYR A 174 -2.92 -24.82 2.56
N ALA A 175 -1.60 -24.70 2.40
CA ALA A 175 -0.61 -25.27 3.30
C ALA A 175 0.56 -24.31 3.51
N ALA A 176 0.92 -24.07 4.76
CA ALA A 176 2.07 -23.26 5.17
C ALA A 176 3.19 -24.14 5.72
N TYR A 177 4.39 -23.88 5.24
CA TYR A 177 5.64 -24.50 5.65
C TYR A 177 6.51 -23.42 6.29
N PHE A 178 6.95 -23.65 7.52
CA PHE A 178 7.76 -22.70 8.27
C PHE A 178 9.23 -23.10 8.21
N GLU A 179 10.12 -22.12 8.11
CA GLU A 179 11.55 -22.36 8.11
C GLU A 179 12.00 -22.93 9.47
N GLN A 180 12.88 -23.92 9.43
CA GLN A 180 13.33 -24.61 10.63
C GLN A 180 14.27 -23.72 11.44
N ILE A 181 14.08 -23.70 12.76
CA ILE A 181 15.02 -23.08 13.68
C ILE A 181 16.09 -24.11 14.06
N GLU A 182 17.35 -23.73 13.94
CA GLU A 182 18.48 -24.60 14.28
C GLU A 182 18.37 -25.10 15.73
N GLY A 183 18.47 -26.43 15.91
CA GLY A 183 18.34 -27.06 17.22
C GLY A 183 16.90 -27.23 17.74
N CYS A 184 15.88 -26.86 16.96
CA CYS A 184 14.47 -27.10 17.28
C CYS A 184 13.88 -28.25 16.45
N PRO A 185 12.84 -28.94 16.96
CA PRO A 185 12.10 -29.95 16.21
C PRO A 185 11.56 -29.39 14.90
N THR A 186 11.36 -30.27 13.92
CA THR A 186 10.77 -29.90 12.63
C THR A 186 9.38 -29.32 12.85
N LEU A 187 9.15 -28.11 12.33
CA LEU A 187 7.87 -27.43 12.51
C LEU A 187 6.77 -28.12 11.68
N PRO A 188 5.59 -28.37 12.25
CA PRO A 188 4.51 -29.04 11.53
C PRO A 188 3.96 -28.14 10.42
N THR A 189 3.75 -28.72 9.24
CA THR A 189 2.97 -28.08 8.19
C THR A 189 1.56 -27.78 8.70
N GLN A 190 1.10 -26.55 8.48
CA GLN A 190 -0.27 -26.15 8.81
C GLN A 190 -1.06 -26.12 7.52
N SER A 191 -2.22 -26.74 7.48
CA SER A 191 -3.09 -26.73 6.31
C SER A 191 -4.54 -26.57 6.71
N ASP A 192 -5.28 -25.86 5.86
CA ASP A 192 -6.71 -25.67 6.03
C ASP A 192 -7.34 -25.38 4.67
N ARG A 193 -8.65 -25.56 4.57
CA ARG A 193 -9.43 -25.27 3.37
C ARG A 193 -10.10 -23.92 3.52
N LEU A 194 -9.68 -22.95 2.71
CA LEU A 194 -10.37 -21.68 2.59
C LEU A 194 -11.73 -21.92 1.92
N VAL A 195 -12.78 -21.33 2.47
CA VAL A 195 -14.14 -21.28 1.91
C VAL A 195 -14.49 -19.83 1.53
N LYS A 196 -15.37 -19.62 0.56
CA LYS A 196 -15.87 -18.29 0.19
C LYS A 196 -16.21 -17.43 1.42
N ASP A 197 -15.75 -16.17 1.41
CA ASP A 197 -15.97 -15.13 2.43
C ASP A 197 -15.45 -15.50 3.83
N SER A 198 -14.61 -16.54 3.94
CA SER A 198 -14.01 -16.96 5.21
C SER A 198 -12.58 -16.48 5.38
N ARG A 199 -12.06 -16.61 6.60
CA ARG A 199 -10.65 -16.45 6.93
C ARG A 199 -10.14 -17.72 7.58
N ILE A 200 -9.04 -18.27 7.05
CA ILE A 200 -8.27 -19.34 7.71
C ILE A 200 -7.01 -18.75 8.34
N THR A 201 -6.56 -19.33 9.44
CA THR A 201 -5.31 -18.92 10.11
C THR A 201 -4.40 -20.14 10.24
N LEU A 202 -3.29 -20.12 9.49
CA LEU A 202 -2.26 -21.14 9.53
C LEU A 202 -1.19 -20.71 10.53
N GLN A 203 -1.16 -21.33 11.71
CA GLN A 203 -0.32 -20.89 12.81
C GLN A 203 0.55 -22.00 13.39
N VAL A 204 1.80 -21.67 13.72
CA VAL A 204 2.70 -22.59 14.43
C VAL A 204 3.19 -21.97 15.72
N LYS A 205 3.19 -22.76 16.79
CA LYS A 205 3.86 -22.40 18.03
C LYS A 205 5.13 -23.22 18.17
N VAL A 206 6.26 -22.54 18.33
CA VAL A 206 7.56 -23.18 18.50
C VAL A 206 7.81 -23.38 19.99
N VAL A 207 8.05 -24.62 20.38
CA VAL A 207 8.43 -24.98 21.76
C VAL A 207 9.69 -25.84 21.67
N CYS A 208 10.84 -25.26 22.06
CA CYS A 208 12.13 -25.94 22.11
C CYS A 208 13.10 -25.19 23.02
N ASP A 209 14.05 -25.91 23.63
CA ASP A 209 15.04 -25.33 24.54
C ASP A 209 15.98 -24.36 23.82
N LYS A 210 16.32 -24.66 22.57
CA LYS A 210 17.18 -23.83 21.71
C LYS A 210 16.51 -22.56 21.20
N LEU A 211 15.20 -22.39 21.39
CA LEU A 211 14.49 -21.19 20.98
C LEU A 211 15.09 -19.93 21.62
N LYS A 212 15.40 -19.99 22.92
CA LYS A 212 15.94 -18.84 23.68
C LYS A 212 17.29 -18.35 23.15
N GLU A 213 18.11 -19.27 22.64
CA GLU A 213 19.44 -18.96 22.08
C GLU A 213 19.37 -18.47 20.62
N SER A 214 18.29 -18.82 19.90
CA SER A 214 18.04 -18.38 18.53
C SER A 214 17.79 -16.87 18.44
N ASP A 215 17.96 -16.31 17.25
CA ASP A 215 17.66 -14.90 16.97
C ASP A 215 16.20 -14.55 17.30
N TYR A 216 15.28 -15.49 17.09
CA TYR A 216 13.87 -15.30 17.42
C TYR A 216 13.63 -15.21 18.93
N GLY A 217 14.28 -16.06 19.73
CA GLY A 217 14.19 -15.99 21.20
C GLY A 217 14.83 -14.73 21.76
N LYS A 218 16.01 -14.36 21.25
CA LYS A 218 16.68 -13.10 21.61
C LYS A 218 15.83 -11.89 21.25
N ASN A 219 15.26 -11.83 20.05
CA ASN A 219 14.38 -10.73 19.64
C ASN A 219 13.09 -10.68 20.45
N THR A 220 12.49 -11.83 20.77
CA THR A 220 11.30 -11.87 21.63
C THR A 220 11.62 -11.35 23.02
N GLN A 221 12.76 -11.76 23.59
CA GLN A 221 13.22 -11.25 24.88
C GLN A 221 13.48 -9.74 24.83
N LYS A 222 14.12 -9.24 23.77
CA LYS A 222 14.31 -7.79 23.54
C LYS A 222 12.98 -7.06 23.48
N ASN A 223 11.98 -7.59 22.79
CA ASN A 223 10.66 -6.94 22.68
C ASN A 223 9.87 -6.90 24.01
N ILE A 224 10.17 -7.82 24.94
CA ILE A 224 9.58 -7.82 26.30
C ILE A 224 10.33 -6.83 27.20
N GLU A 225 11.66 -6.76 27.07
CA GLU A 225 12.50 -5.93 27.93
C GLU A 225 12.50 -4.46 27.50
N PHE A 226 12.47 -4.20 26.20
CA PHE A 226 12.66 -2.87 25.61
C PHE A 226 11.44 -2.37 24.83
N VAL A 227 11.31 -1.05 24.74
CA VAL A 227 10.22 -0.41 24.00
C VAL A 227 10.35 -0.72 22.51
N THR A 228 9.30 -1.31 21.94
CA THR A 228 9.19 -1.61 20.50
C THR A 228 8.07 -0.77 19.88
N VAL A 229 8.39 -0.07 18.77
CA VAL A 229 7.46 0.84 18.08
C VAL A 229 7.42 0.51 16.60
N MET A 230 6.23 0.56 16.01
CA MET A 230 6.05 0.51 14.56
C MET A 230 6.17 1.92 13.98
N ILE A 231 7.19 2.17 13.17
CA ILE A 231 7.45 3.44 12.49
C ILE A 231 7.52 3.18 11.00
N ASP A 232 6.65 3.81 10.20
CA ASP A 232 6.57 3.64 8.74
C ASP A 232 6.48 2.16 8.29
N GLY A 233 5.69 1.36 9.01
CA GLY A 233 5.50 -0.07 8.73
C GLY A 233 6.68 -0.97 9.13
N LYS A 234 7.72 -0.43 9.78
CA LYS A 234 8.88 -1.18 10.28
C LYS A 234 8.87 -1.22 11.81
N SER A 235 9.18 -2.39 12.37
CA SER A 235 9.37 -2.56 13.81
C SER A 235 10.76 -2.06 14.22
N VAL A 236 10.80 -1.11 15.16
CA VAL A 236 12.02 -0.54 15.74
C VAL A 236 12.03 -0.85 17.23
N VAL A 237 13.13 -1.44 17.72
CA VAL A 237 13.34 -1.70 19.15
C VAL A 237 14.34 -0.67 19.68
N PHE A 238 13.97 0.06 20.74
CA PHE A 238 14.87 0.99 21.42
C PHE A 238 15.60 0.28 22.56
N GLU A 239 16.80 -0.22 22.29
CA GLU A 239 17.60 -1.05 23.22
C GLU A 239 18.12 -0.27 24.44
N ASP A 240 17.92 1.04 24.48
CA ASP A 240 18.25 1.95 25.57
C ASP A 240 17.03 2.41 26.38
N ILE A 241 15.84 1.82 26.14
CA ILE A 241 14.61 2.12 26.87
C ILE A 241 13.94 0.84 27.32
N ARG A 242 13.98 0.58 28.63
CA ARG A 242 13.27 -0.55 29.21
C ARG A 242 11.79 -0.23 29.32
N VAL A 243 10.94 -1.24 29.15
CA VAL A 243 9.47 -1.09 29.29
C VAL A 243 9.07 -0.55 30.68
N ALA A 244 9.89 -0.82 31.71
CA ALA A 244 9.66 -0.34 33.08
C ALA A 244 10.14 1.10 33.35
N ASP A 245 10.85 1.75 32.42
CA ASP A 245 11.33 3.11 32.63
C ASP A 245 10.16 4.10 32.68
N TRP A 246 10.21 5.08 33.58
CA TRP A 246 9.11 6.04 33.77
C TRP A 246 8.72 6.80 32.50
N PHE A 247 9.69 6.97 31.58
CA PHE A 247 9.49 7.67 30.31
C PHE A 247 9.09 6.76 29.15
N ALA A 248 9.16 5.43 29.31
CA ALA A 248 8.83 4.46 28.28
C ALA A 248 7.46 4.68 27.60
N PRO A 249 6.34 4.89 28.33
CA PRO A 249 5.04 5.12 27.68
C PRO A 249 5.02 6.40 26.83
N TYR A 250 5.70 7.45 27.28
CA TYR A 250 5.76 8.72 26.55
C TYR A 250 6.60 8.58 25.28
N VAL A 251 7.76 7.92 25.37
CA VAL A 251 8.60 7.65 24.19
C VAL A 251 7.86 6.80 23.16
N TYR A 252 7.18 5.74 23.59
CA TYR A 252 6.35 4.93 22.70
C TYR A 252 5.33 5.79 21.95
N LYS A 253 4.61 6.68 22.67
CA LYS A 253 3.58 7.54 22.08
C LYS A 253 4.14 8.49 21.03
N VAL A 254 5.18 9.26 21.35
CA VAL A 254 5.76 10.26 20.43
C VAL A 254 6.48 9.63 19.24
N ALA A 255 7.06 8.44 19.41
CA ALA A 255 7.68 7.69 18.33
C ALA A 255 6.64 7.08 17.39
N LYS A 256 5.57 6.50 17.93
CA LYS A 256 4.45 5.97 17.13
C LYS A 256 3.78 7.06 16.31
N ALA A 257 3.67 8.27 16.85
CA ALA A 257 3.14 9.43 16.15
C ALA A 257 4.12 10.06 15.14
N GLY A 258 5.37 9.58 15.06
CA GLY A 258 6.38 10.12 14.15
C GLY A 258 6.86 11.54 14.52
N VAL A 259 6.62 11.98 15.76
CA VAL A 259 7.01 13.31 16.24
C VAL A 259 8.46 13.32 16.73
N ILE A 260 8.81 12.34 17.57
CA ILE A 260 10.18 12.12 18.05
C ILE A 260 10.56 10.66 17.78
N GLY A 261 11.48 10.46 16.84
CA GLY A 261 12.09 9.15 16.60
C GLY A 261 13.42 8.96 17.34
N GLY A 262 13.97 7.75 17.22
CA GLY A 262 15.34 7.46 17.64
C GLY A 262 16.38 7.93 16.62
N TYR A 263 17.66 7.67 16.93
CA TYR A 263 18.76 7.97 16.04
C TYR A 263 18.74 7.06 14.81
N LYS A 264 19.16 7.64 13.69
CA LYS A 264 19.30 6.94 12.42
C LYS A 264 20.76 6.90 12.01
N ASP A 265 21.12 5.85 11.28
CA ASP A 265 22.42 5.71 10.64
C ASP A 265 22.52 6.55 9.36
N ARG A 266 23.66 6.45 8.66
CA ARG A 266 23.91 7.18 7.41
C ARG A 266 23.01 6.75 6.25
N ASN A 267 22.33 5.61 6.38
CA ASN A 267 21.41 5.07 5.39
C ASN A 267 19.93 5.37 5.74
N ASP A 268 19.70 6.30 6.67
CA ASP A 268 18.37 6.69 7.18
C ASP A 268 17.61 5.53 7.88
N GLN A 269 18.33 4.53 8.40
CA GLN A 269 17.77 3.43 9.18
C GLN A 269 17.92 3.66 10.67
N TYR A 270 16.89 3.36 11.47
CA TYR A 270 16.98 3.47 12.92
C TYR A 270 18.05 2.51 13.46
N ASN A 271 18.94 3.03 14.31
CA ASN A 271 20.04 2.25 14.89
C ASN A 271 19.66 1.54 16.21
N GLY A 272 18.40 1.66 16.65
CA GLY A 272 17.90 1.08 17.89
C GLY A 272 18.18 1.90 19.16
N THR A 273 18.65 3.15 19.05
CA THR A 273 18.90 4.03 20.18
C THR A 273 17.97 5.24 20.15
N PHE A 274 17.30 5.56 21.25
CA PHE A 274 16.49 6.77 21.38
C PHE A 274 17.26 7.96 21.97
N GLY A 275 18.20 7.70 22.89
CA GLY A 275 18.98 8.68 23.63
C GLY A 275 18.18 9.41 24.71
N PRO A 276 17.50 8.74 25.67
CA PRO A 276 16.60 9.40 26.61
C PRO A 276 17.28 10.46 27.48
N SER A 277 18.56 10.25 27.82
CA SER A 277 19.36 11.16 28.64
C SER A 277 20.02 12.29 27.85
N ASP A 278 19.99 12.26 26.51
CA ASP A 278 20.66 13.28 25.71
C ASP A 278 19.84 14.57 25.71
N ASN A 279 20.52 15.71 25.77
CA ASN A 279 19.85 17.01 25.74
C ASN A 279 19.29 17.31 24.34
N VAL A 280 18.08 17.87 24.30
CA VAL A 280 17.47 18.31 23.04
C VAL A 280 18.09 19.62 22.59
N THR A 281 18.61 19.69 21.37
CA THR A 281 19.15 20.94 20.83
C THR A 281 18.02 21.85 20.30
N ILE A 282 18.31 23.14 20.14
CA ILE A 282 17.39 24.09 19.49
C ILE A 282 17.00 23.62 18.08
N ALA A 283 17.94 23.07 17.30
CA ALA A 283 17.67 22.48 15.99
C ALA A 283 16.72 21.28 16.04
N GLN A 284 16.83 20.44 17.05
CA GLN A 284 15.89 19.34 17.25
C GLN A 284 14.52 19.85 17.70
N LEU A 285 14.49 20.84 18.60
CA LEU A 285 13.25 21.44 19.09
C LEU A 285 12.43 22.06 17.96
N SER A 286 13.04 22.75 16.99
CA SER A 286 12.29 23.30 15.84
C SER A 286 11.59 22.20 15.05
N LYS A 287 12.29 21.11 14.74
CA LYS A 287 11.71 19.95 14.04
C LYS A 287 10.57 19.30 14.84
N ILE A 288 10.78 19.09 16.15
CA ILE A 288 9.77 18.50 17.04
C ILE A 288 8.49 19.35 17.05
N ALA A 289 8.64 20.66 17.19
CA ALA A 289 7.53 21.60 17.23
C ALA A 289 6.75 21.66 15.90
N HIS A 290 7.44 21.55 14.76
CA HIS A 290 6.77 21.44 13.45
C HIS A 290 6.00 20.12 13.32
N LYS A 291 6.61 19.01 13.74
CA LYS A 291 6.01 17.68 13.65
C LYS A 291 4.76 17.56 14.51
N ILE A 292 4.79 17.99 15.77
CA ILE A 292 3.61 17.94 16.64
C ILE A 292 2.48 18.84 16.12
N ALA A 293 2.80 20.02 15.57
CA ALA A 293 1.81 20.97 15.07
C ALA A 293 1.33 20.70 13.63
N GLY A 294 1.92 19.72 12.93
CA GLY A 294 1.62 19.45 11.52
C GLY A 294 1.96 20.62 10.58
N ILE A 295 2.94 21.45 10.96
CA ILE A 295 3.37 22.61 10.16
C ILE A 295 4.32 22.12 9.08
N ASP A 296 3.96 22.41 7.82
CA ASP A 296 4.78 22.14 6.65
C ASP A 296 5.75 23.31 6.40
N GLU A 297 7.01 23.10 6.79
CA GLU A 297 8.09 24.08 6.67
C GLU A 297 8.42 24.45 5.22
N THR A 298 8.08 23.59 4.26
CA THR A 298 8.42 23.79 2.84
C THR A 298 7.58 24.88 2.17
N LYS A 299 6.48 25.30 2.81
CA LYS A 299 5.65 26.42 2.35
C LYS A 299 6.34 27.77 2.52
N VAL A 300 7.35 27.85 3.38
CA VAL A 300 8.11 29.07 3.62
C VAL A 300 9.21 29.20 2.57
N ARG A 301 9.08 30.20 1.69
CA ARG A 301 10.00 30.45 0.57
C ARG A 301 11.05 31.53 0.86
N VAL A 302 11.21 31.88 2.13
CA VAL A 302 12.19 32.87 2.59
C VAL A 302 13.31 32.12 3.31
N PRO A 303 14.59 32.37 3.00
CA PRO A 303 15.69 31.70 3.69
C PRO A 303 15.76 32.10 5.16
N THR A 304 16.39 31.25 5.97
CA THR A 304 16.68 31.53 7.38
C THR A 304 17.61 32.74 7.52
N GLN A 305 17.29 33.63 8.47
CA GLN A 305 18.14 34.76 8.87
C GLN A 305 19.32 34.30 9.74
N ASN A 306 19.16 33.18 10.45
CA ASN A 306 20.24 32.57 11.20
C ASN A 306 21.30 31.95 10.29
N ALA A 307 22.51 32.55 10.26
CA ALA A 307 23.60 32.08 9.40
C ALA A 307 24.08 30.65 9.73
N LYS A 308 23.99 30.21 11.00
CA LYS A 308 24.38 28.84 11.40
C LYS A 308 23.37 27.78 10.96
N ALA A 309 22.15 28.18 10.58
CA ALA A 309 21.12 27.27 10.10
C ALA A 309 21.12 27.07 8.58
N GLN A 310 21.85 27.90 7.84
CA GLN A 310 21.92 27.82 6.37
C GLN A 310 22.63 26.53 5.92
N ASN A 311 22.08 25.87 4.90
CA ASN A 311 22.55 24.60 4.34
C ASN A 311 22.60 23.45 5.36
N GLN A 312 21.81 23.54 6.43
CA GLN A 312 21.68 22.47 7.42
C GLN A 312 20.35 21.73 7.23
N TRP A 313 20.27 20.49 7.72
CA TRP A 313 19.05 19.68 7.66
C TRP A 313 17.83 20.36 8.31
N PHE A 314 18.07 21.34 9.19
CA PHE A 314 17.05 22.08 9.91
C PHE A 314 16.77 23.50 9.37
N GLU A 315 17.33 23.86 8.21
CA GLU A 315 17.17 25.19 7.62
C GLU A 315 15.70 25.58 7.45
N GLY A 316 14.90 24.68 6.85
CA GLY A 316 13.46 24.91 6.63
C GLY A 316 12.70 25.15 7.92
N TYR A 317 12.98 24.35 8.96
CA TYR A 317 12.35 24.52 10.28
C TYR A 317 12.70 25.86 10.92
N PHE A 318 13.95 26.32 10.76
CA PHE A 318 14.38 27.63 11.26
C PHE A 318 13.71 28.77 10.51
N ALA A 319 13.75 28.76 9.18
CA ALA A 319 13.09 29.76 8.36
C ALA A 319 11.60 29.87 8.70
N SER A 320 10.93 28.73 8.86
CA SER A 320 9.51 28.69 9.24
C SER A 320 9.24 29.23 10.64
N ALA A 321 10.04 28.87 11.64
CA ALA A 321 9.91 29.39 13.01
C ALA A 321 10.16 30.90 13.08
N GLU A 322 11.16 31.40 12.35
CA GLU A 322 11.47 32.84 12.23
C GLU A 322 10.31 33.61 11.59
N GLN A 323 9.76 33.12 10.47
CA GLN A 323 8.62 33.76 9.80
C GLN A 323 7.32 33.70 10.62
N SER A 324 7.18 32.68 11.46
CA SER A 324 6.07 32.52 12.40
C SER A 324 6.25 33.33 13.69
N TRP A 325 7.35 34.10 13.78
CA TRP A 325 7.73 34.92 14.93
C TRP A 325 7.77 34.11 16.25
N TRP A 326 8.26 32.87 16.19
CA TRP A 326 8.44 32.06 17.39
C TRP A 326 9.49 32.70 18.29
N GLU A 327 9.16 32.82 19.57
CA GLU A 327 9.87 33.71 20.48
C GLU A 327 11.37 33.43 20.62
N VAL A 328 11.75 32.15 20.60
CA VAL A 328 13.14 31.69 20.70
C VAL A 328 13.92 32.02 19.42
N TRP A 329 13.27 31.93 18.25
CA TRP A 329 13.87 32.18 16.93
C TRP A 329 13.96 33.66 16.52
N ARG A 330 13.53 34.58 17.39
CA ARG A 330 13.69 36.03 17.13
C ARG A 330 15.14 36.50 17.18
N ASP A 331 16.01 35.77 17.87
CA ASP A 331 17.44 36.07 17.90
C ASP A 331 18.15 35.42 16.69
N LYS A 332 18.57 36.25 15.73
CA LYS A 332 19.30 35.79 14.54
C LYS A 332 20.67 35.17 14.86
N TRP A 333 21.20 35.36 16.08
CA TRP A 333 22.47 34.79 16.54
C TRP A 333 22.31 33.53 17.39
N LEU A 334 21.08 33.05 17.57
CA LEU A 334 20.75 31.83 18.30
C LEU A 334 21.64 30.67 17.84
N ASP A 335 22.30 29.99 18.78
CA ASP A 335 23.06 28.79 18.43
C ASP A 335 22.10 27.60 18.21
N PRO A 336 22.00 27.01 17.01
CA PRO A 336 21.12 25.86 16.79
C PRO A 336 21.56 24.59 17.53
N SER A 337 22.84 24.49 17.89
CA SER A 337 23.45 23.27 18.45
C SER A 337 23.44 23.24 19.97
N ARG A 338 23.16 24.36 20.63
CA ARG A 338 23.10 24.38 22.10
C ARG A 338 21.89 23.58 22.60
N PRO A 339 21.97 23.00 23.81
CA PRO A 339 20.81 22.49 24.52
C PRO A 339 19.70 23.54 24.65
N ALA A 340 18.46 23.10 24.44
CA ALA A 340 17.26 23.86 24.70
C ALA A 340 17.00 23.90 26.22
N LYS A 341 16.48 25.04 26.69
CA LYS A 341 16.07 25.19 28.08
C LYS A 341 14.63 24.74 28.29
N ARG A 342 14.29 24.34 29.52
CA ARG A 342 12.94 23.90 29.90
C ARG A 342 11.86 24.93 29.54
N GLY A 343 12.08 26.21 29.85
CA GLY A 343 11.15 27.28 29.50
C GLY A 343 11.01 27.51 27.99
N GLU A 344 12.09 27.32 27.22
CA GLU A 344 12.09 27.46 25.77
C GLU A 344 11.28 26.36 25.09
N VAL A 345 11.37 25.12 25.58
CA VAL A 345 10.55 24.01 25.09
C VAL A 345 9.07 24.32 25.28
N ILE A 346 8.65 24.69 26.50
CA ILE A 346 7.24 24.99 26.78
C ILE A 346 6.73 26.14 25.91
N ALA A 347 7.45 27.26 25.87
CA ALA A 347 7.05 28.40 25.06
C ALA A 347 6.93 28.06 23.57
N THR A 348 7.86 27.24 23.06
CA THR A 348 7.85 26.83 21.65
C THR A 348 6.68 25.90 21.33
N ILE A 349 6.41 24.90 22.16
CA ILE A 349 5.32 23.94 21.91
C ILE A 349 3.96 24.62 21.97
N LEU A 350 3.70 25.44 23.00
CA LEU A 350 2.44 26.20 23.10
C LEU A 350 2.27 27.13 21.90
N ARG A 351 3.36 27.81 21.47
CA ARG A 351 3.33 28.69 20.30
C ARG A 351 3.06 27.93 19.01
N ALA A 352 3.69 26.78 18.79
CA ALA A 352 3.52 25.96 17.60
C ALA A 352 2.09 25.41 17.49
N LEU A 353 1.49 25.02 18.62
CA LEU A 353 0.11 24.55 18.72
C LEU A 353 -0.93 25.68 18.77
N ASN A 354 -0.49 26.94 18.67
CA ASN A 354 -1.33 28.13 18.76
C ASN A 354 -2.18 28.19 20.05
N VAL A 355 -1.62 27.69 21.15
CA VAL A 355 -2.22 27.78 22.49
C VAL A 355 -2.07 29.22 22.99
N ARG A 356 -3.18 29.80 23.42
CA ARG A 356 -3.19 31.15 23.99
C ARG A 356 -2.61 31.09 25.40
N THR A 357 -1.61 31.92 25.69
CA THR A 357 -1.03 32.02 27.02
C THR A 357 -1.74 33.08 27.86
N GLU A 358 -1.83 32.82 29.15
CA GLU A 358 -2.36 33.75 30.16
C GLU A 358 -1.23 34.53 30.82
N TRP A 359 -1.57 35.65 31.46
CA TRP A 359 -0.59 36.42 32.23
C TRP A 359 -0.17 35.64 33.47
N ALA A 360 1.14 35.46 33.66
CA ALA A 360 1.67 34.79 34.83
C ALA A 360 1.44 35.62 36.11
N GLU A 361 0.93 34.96 37.15
CA GLU A 361 0.75 35.54 38.48
C GLU A 361 1.97 35.31 39.38
N GLY A 362 2.87 34.39 39.03
CA GLY A 362 4.06 34.05 39.82
C GLY A 362 3.74 33.23 41.06
N LYS A 363 2.63 32.48 41.03
CA LYS A 363 2.10 31.72 42.17
C LYS A 363 2.26 30.22 42.02
N THR A 364 2.49 29.73 40.80
CA THR A 364 2.54 28.30 40.52
C THR A 364 3.88 27.69 40.90
N PHE A 365 4.98 28.38 40.57
CA PHE A 365 6.34 27.92 40.81
C PHE A 365 7.15 28.98 41.55
N ALA A 366 7.84 28.60 42.61
CA ALA A 366 8.63 29.54 43.42
C ALA A 366 9.80 30.17 42.64
N ASP A 367 10.30 29.49 41.61
CA ASP A 367 11.44 29.90 40.78
C ASP A 367 11.05 30.49 39.42
N VAL A 368 9.75 30.75 39.20
CA VAL A 368 9.25 31.41 37.98
C VAL A 368 8.64 32.76 38.35
N LEU A 369 9.43 33.82 38.22
CA LEU A 369 8.95 35.18 38.43
C LEU A 369 8.04 35.61 37.26
N PRO A 370 6.98 36.42 37.48
CA PRO A 370 6.12 36.95 36.41
C PRO A 370 6.88 37.72 35.32
N THR A 371 8.06 38.25 35.64
CA THR A 371 8.94 38.98 34.72
C THR A 371 9.85 38.08 33.89
N HIS A 372 9.91 36.78 34.19
CA HIS A 372 10.69 35.84 33.40
C HIS A 372 10.09 35.73 31.98
N LYS A 373 10.95 35.72 30.95
CA LYS A 373 10.55 35.79 29.54
C LYS A 373 9.48 34.76 29.15
N TYR A 374 9.56 33.56 29.73
CA TYR A 374 8.65 32.45 29.43
C TYR A 374 7.58 32.21 30.52
N ALA A 375 7.43 33.11 31.50
CA ALA A 375 6.54 32.90 32.65
C ALA A 375 5.10 32.60 32.23
N ASN A 376 4.54 33.38 31.31
CA ASN A 376 3.18 33.20 30.80
C ASN A 376 2.98 31.78 30.23
N ALA A 377 3.91 31.30 29.40
CA ALA A 377 3.81 29.97 28.81
C ALA A 377 3.94 28.86 29.86
N ILE A 378 4.87 29.03 30.82
CA ILE A 378 5.11 28.06 31.89
C ILE A 378 3.88 27.93 32.80
N GLU A 379 3.31 29.04 33.26
CA GLU A 379 2.14 28.97 34.14
C GLU A 379 0.90 28.48 33.39
N THR A 380 0.70 28.88 32.13
CA THR A 380 -0.38 28.33 31.28
C THR A 380 -0.25 26.81 31.15
N ALA A 381 0.96 26.31 30.85
CA ALA A 381 1.21 24.88 30.73
C ALA A 381 0.93 24.11 32.04
N ALA A 382 1.18 24.73 33.20
CA ALA A 382 0.85 24.12 34.49
C ALA A 382 -0.66 24.11 34.76
N ILE A 383 -1.36 25.20 34.41
CA ILE A 383 -2.83 25.31 34.51
C ILE A 383 -3.50 24.24 33.65
N ASP A 384 -3.01 24.05 32.43
CA ASP A 384 -3.53 23.05 31.48
C ASP A 384 -3.17 21.60 31.86
N GLY A 385 -2.33 21.40 32.89
CA GLY A 385 -1.87 20.08 33.32
C GLY A 385 -0.80 19.45 32.42
N LEU A 386 -0.19 20.23 31.51
CA LEU A 386 0.92 19.78 30.66
C LEU A 386 2.16 19.43 31.48
N ILE A 387 2.44 20.26 32.50
CA ILE A 387 3.57 20.11 33.43
C ILE A 387 3.06 20.03 34.87
N ASP A 388 3.79 19.30 35.71
CA ASP A 388 3.50 19.19 37.14
C ASP A 388 3.89 20.47 37.89
N SER A 389 3.10 20.85 38.90
CA SER A 389 3.28 22.02 39.75
C SER A 389 3.80 21.69 41.16
N GLY A 390 4.16 20.44 41.44
CA GLY A 390 4.60 19.97 42.76
C GLY A 390 5.99 20.43 43.26
N GLY A 391 6.72 21.27 42.53
CA GLY A 391 8.09 21.69 42.88
C GLY A 391 8.61 22.87 42.06
N ASN A 392 9.94 23.09 42.04
CA ASN A 392 10.56 24.12 41.21
C ASN A 392 10.55 23.72 39.72
N PHE A 393 10.23 24.66 38.82
CA PHE A 393 10.17 24.39 37.39
C PHE A 393 11.54 24.36 36.71
N ARG A 394 12.46 25.21 37.18
CA ARG A 394 13.82 25.44 36.67
C ARG A 394 13.85 25.90 35.21
N PRO A 395 13.30 27.08 34.88
CA PRO A 395 13.07 27.49 33.50
C PRO A 395 14.34 27.60 32.64
N ASP A 396 15.49 27.81 33.28
CA ASP A 396 16.78 28.00 32.63
C ASP A 396 17.65 26.74 32.54
N ASP A 397 17.23 25.63 33.16
CA ASP A 397 17.93 24.35 33.07
C ASP A 397 17.76 23.74 31.68
N GLU A 398 18.78 22.98 31.25
CA GLU A 398 18.71 22.15 30.05
C GLU A 398 17.74 20.98 30.25
N ILE A 399 17.17 20.47 29.16
CA ILE A 399 16.17 19.40 29.20
C ILE A 399 16.56 18.24 28.30
N ASN A 400 16.42 17.02 28.84
CA ASN A 400 16.73 15.80 28.12
C ASN A 400 15.56 15.31 27.25
N ARG A 401 15.84 14.37 26.35
CA ARG A 401 14.87 13.82 25.40
C ARG A 401 13.75 13.05 26.07
N ALA A 402 13.98 12.38 27.20
CA ALA A 402 12.91 11.69 27.95
C ALA A 402 11.88 12.66 28.52
N GLU A 403 12.34 13.78 29.10
CA GLU A 403 11.47 14.83 29.62
C GLU A 403 10.71 15.54 28.49
N VAL A 404 11.38 15.84 27.38
CA VAL A 404 10.71 16.39 26.19
C VAL A 404 9.68 15.41 25.64
N ALA A 405 9.97 14.11 25.58
CA ALA A 405 9.01 13.09 25.15
C ALA A 405 7.75 13.09 26.04
N LYS A 406 7.91 13.23 27.36
CA LYS A 406 6.77 13.38 28.28
C LYS A 406 5.95 14.64 27.99
N ILE A 407 6.59 15.79 27.81
CA ILE A 407 5.90 17.05 27.48
C ILE A 407 5.13 16.91 26.17
N ILE A 408 5.76 16.37 25.12
CA ILE A 408 5.12 16.20 23.81
C ILE A 408 3.96 15.21 23.87
N ALA A 409 4.13 14.07 24.55
CA ALA A 409 3.05 13.10 24.73
C ALA A 409 1.84 13.73 25.42
N ASN A 410 2.06 14.42 26.54
CA ASN A 410 1.00 15.13 27.26
C ASN A 410 0.36 16.24 26.41
N ALA A 411 1.15 16.98 25.63
CA ALA A 411 0.63 18.02 24.74
C ALA A 411 -0.28 17.44 23.64
N MET A 412 0.03 16.23 23.15
CA MET A 412 -0.85 15.53 22.21
C MET A 412 -2.19 15.17 22.86
N ASP A 413 -2.18 14.65 24.09
CA ASP A 413 -3.41 14.36 24.86
C ASP A 413 -4.26 15.63 25.06
N ILE A 414 -3.63 16.70 25.53
CA ILE A 414 -4.34 17.91 25.97
C ILE A 414 -4.83 18.74 24.78
N TYR A 415 -4.00 18.96 23.77
CA TYR A 415 -4.26 19.95 22.73
C TYR A 415 -4.59 19.36 21.35
N ILE A 416 -4.39 18.06 21.12
CA ILE A 416 -4.62 17.44 19.81
C ILE A 416 -5.77 16.43 19.87
N GLU A 417 -5.73 15.48 20.79
CA GLU A 417 -6.75 14.43 20.90
C GLU A 417 -8.12 14.99 21.30
N ASN A 418 -8.15 15.95 22.24
CA ASN A 418 -9.37 16.70 22.58
C ASN A 418 -9.99 17.43 21.36
N THR A 419 -9.16 17.80 20.38
CA THR A 419 -9.60 18.48 19.15
C THR A 419 -10.19 17.49 18.14
N LEU A 420 -9.79 16.21 18.18
CA LEU A 420 -10.34 15.13 17.35
C LEU A 420 -11.62 14.53 17.92
N GLU A 421 -11.76 14.43 19.25
CA GLU A 421 -13.03 14.07 19.90
C GLU A 421 -14.11 15.13 19.65
N LEU A 422 -13.74 16.42 19.66
CA LEU A 422 -14.64 17.52 19.32
C LEU A 422 -14.98 17.59 17.80
N GLN A 423 -14.17 16.94 16.94
CA GLN A 423 -14.37 16.92 15.48
C GLN A 423 -14.85 15.56 14.92
N GLY A 424 -15.11 14.57 15.77
CA GLY A 424 -15.71 13.29 15.38
C GLY A 424 -14.92 12.45 14.38
N LYS A 425 -13.58 12.58 14.33
CA LYS A 425 -12.72 11.76 13.46
C LYS A 425 -11.82 10.83 14.29
N SER A 426 -12.18 9.54 14.34
CA SER A 426 -11.24 8.45 14.66
C SER A 426 -10.40 8.13 13.43
N ILE A 427 -9.10 7.89 13.65
CA ILE A 427 -8.16 7.37 12.65
C ILE A 427 -8.31 5.86 12.53
#